data_AF-X1VUI6-F1
#
_entry.id   AF-X1VUI6-F1
#
_cell.length_a   1.000
_cell.length_b   1.000
_cell.length_c   1.000
_cell.angle_alpha   90.00
_cell.angle_beta   90.00
_cell.angle_gamma   90.00
#
_symmetry.space_group_name_H-M   'P 1'
#
loop_
_entity.id
_entity.type
_entity.pdbx_description
1 polymer ?
#
loop_
_entity_poly.entity_id
_entity_poly.type
_entity_poly.pdbx_seq_one_letter_code
_entity_poly.pdbx_strand_id
1 'polypeptide(L)'
;MSLDSITLEAMRKELLDKFKEGKIISLIQTKKYKIIIEVRPVKFLASTFYIHISLDPSLPEIYFTELENKQKTISSPFLTLLQNKLKGGKILDIEHPNFDRILHFIIRPYQKFGKLPNKILVVEFMGKHGNIILLKEDKTIETAIKLIDFNIN
;
A
#
# COMPACT_ATOMS: atom_id res chain seq x y z
N MET A 1 18.56 -10.66 5.44
CA MET A 1 18.23 -9.85 6.63
C MET A 1 16.71 -9.75 6.70
N SER A 2 16.12 -9.85 7.89
CA SER A 2 14.68 -9.63 8.05
C SER A 2 14.36 -8.15 7.84
N LEU A 3 13.19 -7.84 7.28
CA LEU A 3 12.68 -6.48 7.18
C LEU A 3 12.46 -5.90 8.60
N ASP A 4 13.41 -5.10 9.06
CA ASP A 4 13.39 -4.42 10.35
C ASP A 4 12.97 -2.95 10.21
N SER A 5 12.72 -2.26 11.33
CA SER A 5 12.26 -0.87 11.32
C SER A 5 13.29 0.10 10.73
N ILE A 6 14.59 -0.19 10.85
CA ILE A 6 15.65 0.66 10.28
C ILE A 6 15.60 0.61 8.75
N THR A 7 15.53 -0.61 8.20
CA THR A 7 15.37 -0.84 6.76
C THR A 7 14.05 -0.25 6.26
N LEU A 8 12.98 -0.37 7.05
CA LEU A 8 11.68 0.18 6.71
C LEU A 8 11.67 1.72 6.68
N GLU A 9 12.39 2.38 7.60
CA GLU A 9 12.55 3.84 7.58
C GLU A 9 13.33 4.32 6.35
N ALA A 10 14.39 3.60 5.97
CA ALA A 10 15.13 3.90 4.73
C ALA A 10 14.20 3.77 3.51
N MET A 11 13.46 2.66 3.42
CA MET A 11 12.49 2.43 2.35
C MET A 11 11.38 3.49 2.34
N ARG A 12 10.86 3.89 3.50
CA ARG A 12 9.87 4.97 3.61
C ARG A 12 10.38 6.28 3.00
N LYS A 13 11.62 6.67 3.31
CA LYS A 13 12.25 7.88 2.76
C LYS A 13 12.35 7.81 1.23
N GLU A 14 12.81 6.68 0.70
CA GLU A 14 12.92 6.47 -0.75
C GLU A 14 11.56 6.51 -1.44
N LEU A 15 10.57 5.80 -0.89
CA LEU A 15 9.20 5.80 -1.40
C LEU A 15 8.59 7.20 -1.38
N LEU A 16 8.76 7.95 -0.30
CA LEU A 16 8.19 9.30 -0.18
C LEU A 16 8.87 10.27 -1.15
N ASP A 17 10.20 10.25 -1.24
CA ASP A 17 10.92 11.12 -2.19
C ASP A 17 10.52 10.85 -3.64
N LYS A 18 10.31 9.58 -3.99
CA LYS A 18 9.93 9.17 -5.34
C LYS A 18 8.45 9.43 -5.65
N PHE A 19 7.55 9.10 -4.72
CA PHE A 19 6.11 8.96 -4.99
C PHE A 19 5.20 10.00 -4.33
N LYS A 20 5.73 10.99 -3.60
CA LYS A 20 4.91 12.11 -3.11
C LYS A 20 4.18 12.80 -4.27
N GLU A 21 2.88 13.03 -4.08
CA GLU A 21 1.91 13.49 -5.08
C GLU A 21 1.75 12.56 -6.31
N GLY A 22 2.40 11.40 -6.32
CA GLY A 22 2.33 10.41 -7.38
C GLY A 22 0.93 9.83 -7.53
N LYS A 23 0.50 9.64 -8.78
CA LYS A 23 -0.83 9.13 -9.12
C LYS A 23 -0.85 7.60 -9.10
N ILE A 24 -1.76 7.01 -8.35
CA ILE A 24 -2.03 5.56 -8.38
C ILE A 24 -2.77 5.23 -9.68
N ILE A 25 -2.16 4.44 -10.54
CA ILE A 25 -2.69 4.04 -11.84
C ILE A 25 -3.57 2.80 -11.72
N SER A 26 -3.07 1.81 -11.00
CA SER A 26 -3.76 0.56 -10.76
C SER A 26 -3.30 -0.07 -9.43
N LEU A 27 -4.12 -0.97 -8.90
CA LEU A 27 -3.73 -1.85 -7.79
C LEU A 27 -3.97 -3.28 -8.24
N ILE A 28 -3.01 -4.15 -7.94
CA ILE A 28 -2.97 -5.53 -8.38
C ILE A 28 -2.70 -6.41 -7.17
N GLN A 29 -3.33 -7.57 -7.08
CA GLN A 29 -2.98 -8.60 -6.10
C GLN A 29 -2.48 -9.81 -6.85
N THR A 30 -1.22 -10.23 -6.63
CA THR A 30 -0.62 -11.35 -7.40
C THR A 30 -0.59 -12.64 -6.60
N LYS A 31 -0.65 -12.56 -5.27
CA LYS A 31 -0.78 -13.69 -4.34
C LYS A 31 -1.67 -13.31 -3.17
N LYS A 32 -2.05 -14.31 -2.36
CA LYS A 32 -2.92 -14.13 -1.19
C LYS A 32 -2.51 -12.94 -0.30
N TYR A 33 -1.21 -12.75 -0.06
CA TYR A 33 -0.69 -11.65 0.79
C TYR A 33 0.28 -10.71 0.06
N LYS A 34 0.20 -10.62 -1.27
CA LYS A 34 1.09 -9.76 -2.08
C LYS A 34 0.27 -8.83 -2.97
N ILE A 35 0.48 -7.54 -2.79
CA ILE A 35 -0.10 -6.50 -3.65
C ILE A 35 1.01 -5.73 -4.39
N ILE A 36 0.60 -5.10 -5.48
CA ILE A 36 1.41 -4.19 -6.26
C ILE A 36 0.59 -2.92 -6.47
N ILE A 37 1.18 -1.77 -6.15
CA ILE A 37 0.61 -0.46 -6.44
C ILE A 37 1.37 0.12 -7.63
N GLU A 38 0.69 0.25 -8.76
CA GLU A 38 1.24 0.92 -9.92
C GLU A 38 1.10 2.43 -9.73
N VAL A 39 2.22 3.15 -9.74
CA VAL A 39 2.28 4.58 -9.42
C VAL A 39 3.04 5.32 -10.51
N ARG A 40 2.46 6.43 -10.98
CA ARG A 40 3.13 7.41 -11.83
C ARG A 40 3.58 8.60 -10.97
N PRO A 41 4.89 8.75 -10.69
CA PRO A 41 5.41 9.87 -9.92
C PRO A 41 5.32 11.18 -10.70
N VAL A 42 5.19 12.30 -9.97
CA VAL A 42 5.15 13.65 -10.58
C VAL A 42 6.50 14.05 -11.17
N LYS A 43 7.60 13.67 -10.51
CA LYS A 43 8.97 13.99 -10.95
C LYS A 43 9.38 13.29 -12.26
N PHE A 44 8.75 12.16 -12.59
CA PHE A 44 9.09 11.33 -13.76
C PHE A 44 7.81 10.98 -14.53
N LEU A 45 7.17 12.00 -15.14
CA LEU A 45 5.85 11.88 -15.77
C LEU A 45 5.73 10.79 -16.86
N ALA A 46 6.85 10.41 -17.49
CA ALA A 46 6.88 9.34 -18.51
C ALA A 46 7.11 7.93 -17.95
N SER A 47 7.50 7.80 -16.67
CA SER A 47 7.84 6.52 -16.06
C SER A 47 6.72 6.03 -15.15
N THR A 48 6.36 4.76 -15.29
CA THR A 48 5.50 4.06 -14.33
C THR A 48 6.38 3.19 -13.44
N PHE A 49 6.11 3.19 -12.15
CA PHE A 49 6.77 2.33 -11.18
C PHE A 49 5.75 1.41 -10.52
N TYR A 50 6.25 0.28 -10.03
CA TYR A 50 5.47 -0.76 -9.37
C TYR A 50 6.01 -0.91 -7.95
N ILE A 51 5.22 -0.49 -6.96
CA ILE A 51 5.54 -0.70 -5.54
C ILE A 51 5.04 -2.09 -5.17
N HIS A 52 5.95 -3.01 -4.92
CA HIS A 52 5.65 -4.37 -4.48
C HIS A 52 5.59 -4.42 -2.96
N ILE A 53 4.54 -5.06 -2.42
CA ILE A 53 4.36 -5.25 -0.98
C ILE A 53 3.94 -6.70 -0.76
N SER A 54 4.74 -7.47 -0.03
CA SER A 54 4.45 -8.85 0.34
C SER A 54 4.47 -9.01 1.86
N LEU A 55 3.43 -9.63 2.39
CA LEU A 55 3.35 -10.08 3.79
C LEU A 55 3.43 -11.61 3.88
N ASP A 56 4.00 -12.27 2.86
CA ASP A 56 4.34 -13.68 2.96
C ASP A 56 5.29 -13.87 4.16
N PRO A 57 4.95 -14.70 5.17
CA PRO A 57 5.80 -14.87 6.34
C PRO A 57 7.21 -15.36 6.02
N SER A 58 7.38 -16.05 4.88
CA SER A 58 8.67 -16.55 4.41
C SER A 58 9.52 -15.46 3.77
N LEU A 59 8.88 -14.42 3.23
CA LEU A 59 9.54 -13.32 2.52
C LEU A 59 8.70 -12.02 2.62
N PRO A 60 8.71 -11.35 3.79
CA PRO A 60 8.14 -10.03 3.92
C PRO A 60 9.05 -9.03 3.19
N GLU A 61 8.50 -8.32 2.21
CA GLU A 61 9.26 -7.42 1.34
C GLU A 61 8.44 -6.19 0.95
N ILE A 62 9.15 -5.08 0.81
CA ILE A 62 8.65 -3.88 0.16
C ILE A 62 9.78 -3.26 -0.67
N TYR A 63 9.48 -2.98 -1.94
CA TYR A 63 10.43 -2.36 -2.87
C TYR A 63 9.65 -1.75 -4.04
N PHE A 64 10.32 -0.96 -4.88
CA PHE A 64 9.75 -0.48 -6.14
C PHE A 64 10.68 -0.71 -7.32
N THR A 65 10.12 -0.86 -8.51
CA THR A 65 10.86 -1.07 -9.76
C THR A 65 10.13 -0.45 -10.95
N GLU A 66 10.85 -0.20 -12.03
CA GLU A 66 10.28 0.18 -13.34
C GLU A 66 9.91 -1.04 -14.18
N LEU A 67 10.36 -2.24 -13.76
CA LEU A 67 10.03 -3.48 -14.46
C LEU A 67 8.53 -3.74 -14.36
N GLU A 68 7.89 -3.82 -15.53
CA GLU A 68 6.47 -4.09 -15.62
C GLU A 68 6.07 -5.40 -14.95
N ASN A 69 5.00 -5.34 -14.16
CA ASN A 69 4.44 -6.54 -13.56
C ASN A 69 3.75 -7.40 -14.63
N LYS A 70 4.35 -8.55 -14.95
CA LYS A 70 3.76 -9.57 -15.86
C LYS A 70 2.87 -10.59 -15.14
N GLN A 71 2.76 -10.54 -13.82
CA GLN A 71 1.96 -11.50 -13.04
C GLN A 71 0.47 -11.19 -13.19
N LYS A 72 -0.34 -12.24 -13.37
CA LYS A 72 -1.80 -12.12 -13.41
C LYS A 72 -2.34 -11.68 -12.04
N THR A 73 -3.35 -10.81 -12.06
CA THR A 73 -4.08 -10.43 -10.85
C THR A 73 -5.02 -11.56 -10.42
N ILE A 74 -5.08 -11.84 -9.13
CA ILE A 74 -6.17 -12.59 -8.52
C ILE A 74 -7.30 -11.64 -8.17
N SER A 75 -8.55 -12.10 -8.28
CA SER A 75 -9.72 -11.34 -7.83
C SER A 75 -9.96 -11.59 -6.34
N SER A 76 -10.19 -10.54 -5.57
CA SER A 76 -10.58 -10.64 -4.15
C SER A 76 -11.47 -9.45 -3.77
N PRO A 77 -12.38 -9.59 -2.79
CA PRO A 77 -13.18 -8.46 -2.29
C PRO A 77 -12.30 -7.30 -1.80
N PHE A 78 -11.18 -7.62 -1.16
CA PHE A 78 -10.17 -6.66 -0.73
C PHE A 78 -9.60 -5.85 -1.91
N LEU A 79 -9.13 -6.53 -2.96
CA LEU A 79 -8.56 -5.86 -4.14
C LEU A 79 -9.60 -4.99 -4.83
N THR A 80 -10.82 -5.50 -5.02
CA THR A 80 -11.92 -4.75 -5.64
C THR A 80 -12.20 -3.46 -4.87
N LEU A 81 -12.22 -3.51 -3.53
CA LEU A 81 -12.44 -2.29 -2.73
C LEU A 81 -11.27 -1.32 -2.84
N LEU A 82 -10.02 -1.80 -2.80
CA LEU A 82 -8.85 -0.95 -3.01
C LEU A 82 -8.90 -0.24 -4.36
N GLN A 83 -9.19 -0.98 -5.44
CA GLN A 83 -9.31 -0.41 -6.78
C GLN A 83 -10.42 0.65 -6.85
N ASN A 84 -11.57 0.40 -6.23
CA ASN A 84 -12.67 1.35 -6.20
C ASN A 84 -12.36 2.63 -5.39
N LYS A 85 -11.56 2.53 -4.33
CA LYS A 85 -11.30 3.64 -3.40
C LYS A 85 -10.03 4.44 -3.71
N LEU A 86 -9.00 3.80 -4.25
CA LEU A 86 -7.64 4.37 -4.35
C LEU A 86 -7.20 4.64 -5.79
N LYS A 87 -7.80 3.99 -6.80
CA LYS A 87 -7.41 4.17 -8.21
C LYS A 87 -7.59 5.62 -8.64
N GLY A 88 -6.57 6.16 -9.31
CA GLY A 88 -6.50 7.56 -9.73
C GLY A 88 -6.13 8.55 -8.61
N GLY A 89 -6.13 8.10 -7.35
CA GLY A 89 -5.76 8.91 -6.19
C GLY A 89 -4.27 9.26 -6.18
N LYS A 90 -3.88 10.08 -5.21
CA LYS A 90 -2.50 10.54 -5.02
C LYS A 90 -1.96 10.14 -3.66
N ILE A 91 -0.71 9.69 -3.62
CA ILE A 91 0.01 9.48 -2.36
C ILE A 91 0.44 10.85 -1.83
N LEU A 92 -0.11 11.27 -0.69
CA LEU A 92 0.24 12.55 -0.06
C LEU A 92 1.45 12.41 0.86
N ASP A 93 1.49 11.31 1.61
CA ASP A 93 2.54 11.04 2.57
C ASP A 93 2.70 9.54 2.82
N ILE A 94 3.85 9.17 3.40
CA ILE A 94 4.14 7.82 3.88
C ILE A 94 4.79 7.96 5.26
N GLU A 95 4.02 7.61 6.29
CA GLU A 95 4.41 7.71 7.69
C GLU A 95 4.90 6.36 8.21
N HIS A 96 5.83 6.40 9.17
CA HIS A 96 6.35 5.23 9.89
C HIS A 96 6.14 5.48 11.38
N PRO A 97 4.97 5.11 11.92
CA PRO A 97 4.59 5.44 13.28
C PRO A 97 5.44 4.66 14.29
N ASN A 98 5.88 5.34 15.34
CA ASN A 98 6.54 4.74 16.51
C ASN A 98 7.79 3.89 16.22
N PHE A 99 8.37 4.00 15.01
CA PHE A 99 9.49 3.17 14.57
C PHE A 99 9.21 1.65 14.65
N ASP A 100 7.94 1.25 14.51
CA ASP A 100 7.54 -0.16 14.40
C ASP A 100 7.51 -0.59 12.93
N ARG A 101 7.40 -1.88 12.63
CA ARG A 101 7.38 -2.41 11.26
C ARG A 101 6.05 -2.16 10.54
N ILE A 102 5.61 -0.90 10.51
CA ILE A 102 4.33 -0.43 9.98
C ILE A 102 4.57 0.78 9.09
N LEU A 103 3.93 0.81 7.92
CA LEU A 103 3.84 2.01 7.09
C LEU A 103 2.39 2.44 6.89
N HIS A 104 2.15 3.74 6.97
CA HIS A 104 0.87 4.36 6.63
C HIS A 104 1.02 5.15 5.33
N PHE A 105 0.37 4.69 4.26
CA PHE A 105 0.24 5.48 3.04
C PHE A 105 -0.98 6.38 3.18
N ILE A 106 -0.75 7.68 3.25
CA ILE A 106 -1.82 8.69 3.28
C ILE A 106 -2.20 9.02 1.84
N ILE A 107 -3.40 8.65 1.43
CA ILE A 107 -3.82 8.70 0.03
C ILE A 107 -5.03 9.63 -0.10
N ARG A 108 -4.94 10.60 -1.02
CA ARG A 108 -6.09 11.39 -1.46
C ARG A 108 -6.81 10.67 -2.58
N PRO A 109 -8.08 10.26 -2.41
CA PRO A 109 -8.84 9.65 -3.49
C PRO A 109 -8.99 10.59 -4.69
N TYR A 110 -9.14 10.01 -5.88
CA TYR A 110 -9.57 10.79 -7.05
C TYR A 110 -11.04 11.16 -6.91
N GLN A 111 -11.37 12.41 -7.23
CA GLN A 111 -12.75 12.86 -7.27
C GLN A 111 -12.92 13.91 -8.37
N LYS A 112 -14.04 13.83 -9.10
CA LYS A 112 -14.37 14.79 -10.18
C LYS A 112 -14.98 16.09 -9.64
N PHE A 113 -15.74 16.00 -8.54
CA PHE A 113 -16.42 17.14 -7.90
C PHE A 113 -16.32 17.06 -6.38
N GLY A 114 -15.97 18.17 -5.74
CA GLY A 114 -15.77 18.24 -4.29
C GLY A 114 -14.47 17.57 -3.83
N LYS A 115 -14.32 17.42 -2.51
CA LYS A 115 -13.16 16.80 -1.88
C LYS A 115 -13.62 15.59 -1.08
N LEU A 116 -13.01 14.43 -1.33
CA LEU A 116 -13.19 13.25 -0.49
C LEU A 116 -12.21 13.29 0.70
N PRO A 117 -12.60 12.74 1.85
CA PRO A 117 -11.68 12.53 2.97
C PRO A 117 -10.52 11.62 2.53
N ASN A 118 -9.36 11.82 3.15
CA ASN A 118 -8.19 11.00 2.85
C ASN A 118 -8.43 9.55 3.30
N LYS A 119 -7.67 8.64 2.72
CA LYS A 119 -7.63 7.22 3.09
C LYS A 119 -6.25 6.90 3.63
N ILE A 120 -6.20 5.93 4.54
CA ILE A 120 -4.95 5.44 5.11
C ILE A 120 -4.83 3.97 4.74
N LEU A 121 -3.84 3.63 3.93
CA LEU A 121 -3.48 2.23 3.68
C LEU A 121 -2.34 1.85 4.62
N VAL A 122 -2.68 1.07 5.64
CA VAL A 122 -1.75 0.57 6.66
C VAL A 122 -1.14 -0.74 6.16
N VAL A 123 0.18 -0.88 6.30
CA VAL A 123 0.92 -2.10 5.97
C VAL A 123 1.77 -2.50 7.16
N GLU A 124 1.46 -3.63 7.78
CA GLU A 124 2.09 -4.13 9.00
C GLU A 124 2.93 -5.38 8.68
N PHE A 125 4.25 -5.31 8.85
CA PHE A 125 5.18 -6.39 8.58
C PHE A 125 5.53 -7.18 9.85
N MET A 126 4.52 -7.88 10.40
CA MET A 126 4.66 -8.67 11.64
C MET A 126 4.69 -10.19 11.39
N GLY A 127 5.35 -10.64 10.32
CA GLY A 127 5.45 -12.06 9.95
C GLY A 127 4.07 -12.69 9.72
N LYS A 128 3.75 -13.79 10.41
CA LYS A 128 2.45 -14.48 10.29
C LYS A 128 1.25 -13.56 10.59
N HIS A 129 1.45 -12.56 11.45
CA HIS A 129 0.41 -11.61 11.87
C HIS A 129 0.37 -10.33 11.04
N GLY A 130 1.27 -10.14 10.08
CA GLY A 130 1.27 -8.92 9.27
C GLY A 130 -0.03 -8.74 8.49
N ASN A 131 -0.48 -7.49 8.29
CA ASN A 131 -1.73 -7.17 7.62
C ASN A 131 -1.60 -5.97 6.67
N ILE A 132 -2.53 -5.86 5.72
CA ILE A 132 -2.74 -4.66 4.90
C ILE A 132 -4.17 -4.21 5.12
N ILE A 133 -4.36 -3.01 5.63
CA ILE A 133 -5.65 -2.53 6.12
C ILE A 133 -5.96 -1.19 5.48
N LEU A 134 -7.15 -1.05 4.90
CA LEU A 134 -7.65 0.22 4.41
C LEU A 134 -8.52 0.86 5.49
N LEU A 135 -8.16 2.07 5.90
CA LEU A 135 -8.90 2.87 6.87
C LEU A 135 -9.50 4.11 6.21
N LYS A 136 -10.62 4.58 6.80
CA LYS A 136 -11.10 5.95 6.64
C LYS A 136 -10.21 6.93 7.42
N GLU A 137 -10.40 8.21 7.19
CA GLU A 137 -9.70 9.29 7.92
C GLU A 137 -9.94 9.25 9.44
N ASP A 138 -11.12 8.81 9.87
CA ASP A 138 -11.47 8.60 11.29
C ASP A 138 -10.93 7.27 11.87
N LYS A 139 -10.06 6.57 11.12
CA LYS A 139 -9.46 5.27 11.47
C LYS A 139 -10.44 4.09 11.50
N THR A 140 -11.68 4.25 11.03
CA THR A 140 -12.59 3.11 10.83
C THR A 140 -12.04 2.19 9.73
N ILE A 141 -11.99 0.88 10.01
CA ILE A 141 -11.58 -0.15 9.04
C ILE A 141 -12.64 -0.27 7.94
N GLU A 142 -12.22 -0.15 6.67
CA GLU A 142 -13.07 -0.46 5.51
C GLU A 142 -12.84 -1.87 4.98
N THR A 143 -11.59 -2.34 4.98
CA THR A 143 -11.23 -3.71 4.62
C THR A 143 -9.82 -4.06 5.08
N ALA A 144 -9.49 -5.33 5.08
CA ALA A 144 -8.16 -5.84 5.33
C ALA A 144 -7.87 -7.06 4.44
N ILE A 145 -6.60 -7.28 4.10
CA ILE A 145 -6.18 -8.47 3.34
C ILE A 145 -6.28 -9.75 4.18
N LYS A 146 -6.12 -9.63 5.49
CA LYS A 146 -6.45 -10.66 6.49
C LYS A 146 -7.59 -10.15 7.37
N LEU A 147 -8.76 -10.76 7.26
CA LEU A 147 -9.85 -10.57 8.21
C LEU A 147 -9.57 -11.42 9.44
N ILE A 148 -9.68 -10.80 10.62
CA ILE A 148 -9.48 -11.44 11.91
C ILE A 148 -10.83 -11.37 12.63
N ASP A 149 -11.36 -12.53 13.00
CA ASP A 149 -12.61 -12.61 13.73
C ASP A 149 -12.47 -12.04 15.14
N PHE A 150 -13.59 -11.67 15.75
CA PHE A 150 -13.64 -11.17 17.12
C PHE A 150 -13.04 -12.16 18.14
N ASN A 151 -13.18 -13.46 17.88
CA ASN A 151 -12.63 -14.51 18.71
C ASN A 151 -11.18 -14.79 18.28
N ILE A 152 -10.24 -14.10 18.90
CA ILE A 152 -8.81 -14.35 18.74
C ILE A 152 -8.39 -15.32 19.84
N ASN A 153 -7.94 -16.53 19.46
CA ASN A 153 -7.19 -17.45 20.32
C ASN A 153 -5.68 -17.20 20.18
#